data_AF-A0AAV6FRV3-F1
#
_entry.id   AF-A0AAV6FRV3-F1
#
_cell.length_a   1.000
_cell.length_b   1.000
_cell.length_c   1.000
_cell.angle_alpha   90.00
_cell.angle_beta   90.00
_cell.angle_gamma   90.00
#
_symmetry.space_group_name_H-M   'P 1'
#
loop_
_entity.id
_entity.type
_entity.pdbx_description
1 polymer ?
#
loop_
_entity_poly.entity_id
_entity_poly.type
_entity_poly.pdbx_seq_one_letter_code
_entity_poly.pdbx_strand_id
1 'polypeptide(L)'
;MVRLSTSSSCSLIKAIYHRDHFYYIHVDKRSNYLHREVLAMAAQYPNVRATPWRMVTIWGGASLLTAYLQSMADLLDMSDWTWDYYINLSATDFPTSATDFPTRTNDELVAFLSKHRDKNFLKSHGRENARFIKKQGLDRLFHECDDHMWRLGERGIPEGLEVSGGSDWFALTHPFVEYVVKSQDALVVGLKKFYTYALLPAESFFHTVLGNSHMCETLVDNNLRVTNWNRKLGCKCQYKHIVDWCGCSPNDFKPADLVRIQFESSVNQEAIDILDTHLYGQYPPGTLALKAYWESVYEREDGLNTHTLSDVQLTAHTSLTRLGLQSLHGKGPDCKFESIGFPVSVNVYFYDDRFQGYLVKQEVQTASGGRDTLEVWSVPQATLQLENNLREFERLKHLEVGTDWDPKERIFRTSRAGSMGPAGRAWRAAGRCWVRNLTGAHGPGVWHVRVLRMWERVAQTRFLITPLSYHTHKPFSTADDGWLHAGPAGNLYLEQSFQQLSSVLRLPSLESGLREAQGLAALQGRELDAWVDRGLSSFWSPAGVCSSAGSACAALPSCSQTSWSSMSPDPKAELGPVKSNGRIR
;
A
#
# COMPACT_ATOMS: atom_id res chain seq x y z
N MET A 1 -3.47 -1.89 -15.16
CA MET A 1 -3.69 -2.89 -14.08
C MET A 1 -3.46 -2.20 -12.75
N VAL A 2 -4.43 -2.21 -11.82
CA VAL A 2 -4.31 -1.47 -10.54
C VAL A 2 -4.74 -2.31 -9.33
N ARG A 3 -4.12 -2.09 -8.15
CA ARG A 3 -4.37 -2.90 -6.95
C ARG A 3 -4.61 -2.14 -5.64
N LEU A 4 -4.05 -0.95 -5.32
CA LEU A 4 -4.22 -0.41 -3.95
C LEU A 4 -4.53 1.09 -3.79
N SER A 5 -3.90 2.02 -4.53
CA SER A 5 -4.10 3.47 -4.27
C SER A 5 -5.11 4.14 -5.21
N THR A 6 -6.09 4.84 -4.66
CA THR A 6 -7.10 5.64 -5.39
C THR A 6 -6.56 7.02 -5.78
N SER A 7 -6.05 7.80 -4.82
CA SER A 7 -5.54 9.16 -5.05
C SER A 7 -4.40 9.20 -6.07
N SER A 8 -3.47 8.25 -6.00
CA SER A 8 -2.37 8.15 -6.96
C SER A 8 -2.84 7.69 -8.35
N SER A 9 -3.84 6.79 -8.40
CA SER A 9 -4.45 6.35 -9.67
C SER A 9 -5.18 7.50 -10.37
N CYS A 10 -5.98 8.29 -9.65
CA CYS A 10 -6.68 9.45 -10.20
C CYS A 10 -5.68 10.51 -10.70
N SER A 11 -4.62 10.78 -9.93
CA SER A 11 -3.56 11.72 -10.34
C SER A 11 -2.84 11.25 -11.61
N LEU A 12 -2.54 9.95 -11.72
CA LEU A 12 -1.96 9.39 -12.94
C LEU A 12 -2.90 9.53 -14.14
N ILE A 13 -4.17 9.15 -13.99
CA ILE A 13 -5.17 9.30 -15.06
C ILE A 13 -5.27 10.75 -15.49
N LYS A 14 -5.34 11.70 -14.55
CA LYS A 14 -5.36 13.14 -14.84
C LYS A 14 -4.17 13.58 -15.69
N ALA A 15 -2.97 13.08 -15.38
CA ALA A 15 -1.75 13.38 -16.11
C ALA A 15 -1.69 12.75 -17.50
N ILE A 16 -2.29 11.57 -17.73
CA ILE A 16 -2.24 10.89 -19.04
C ILE A 16 -3.49 11.10 -19.90
N TYR A 17 -4.59 11.63 -19.32
CA TYR A 17 -5.89 11.71 -19.99
C TYR A 17 -5.87 12.59 -21.24
N HIS A 18 -6.35 12.07 -22.36
CA HIS A 18 -6.73 12.84 -23.54
C HIS A 18 -8.04 12.27 -24.11
N ARG A 19 -8.90 13.12 -24.68
CA ARG A 19 -10.21 12.71 -25.21
C ARG A 19 -10.13 11.68 -26.35
N ASP A 20 -9.01 11.70 -27.09
CA ASP A 20 -8.80 10.84 -28.26
C ASP A 20 -8.14 9.49 -27.91
N HIS A 21 -7.79 9.29 -26.65
CA HIS A 21 -7.21 8.04 -26.15
C HIS A 21 -8.25 7.21 -25.42
N PHE A 22 -7.99 5.92 -25.27
CA PHE A 22 -8.87 4.99 -24.56
C PHE A 22 -8.19 4.41 -23.32
N TYR A 23 -8.94 4.31 -22.23
CA TYR A 23 -8.45 3.80 -20.95
C TYR A 23 -9.27 2.60 -20.52
N TYR A 24 -8.67 1.40 -20.58
CA TYR A 24 -9.29 0.17 -20.11
C TYR A 24 -8.65 -0.32 -18.81
N ILE A 25 -9.39 -0.19 -17.71
CA ILE A 25 -8.85 -0.32 -16.35
C ILE A 25 -9.29 -1.64 -15.74
N HIS A 26 -8.32 -2.53 -15.52
CA HIS A 26 -8.49 -3.71 -14.67
C HIS A 26 -8.11 -3.40 -13.23
N VAL A 27 -8.98 -3.78 -12.31
CA VAL A 27 -8.77 -3.71 -10.85
C VAL A 27 -8.72 -5.12 -10.27
N ASP A 28 -7.66 -5.44 -9.51
CA ASP A 28 -7.50 -6.74 -8.83
C ASP A 28 -8.77 -7.11 -8.05
N LYS A 29 -9.17 -8.38 -8.12
CA LYS A 29 -10.41 -8.88 -7.49
C LYS A 29 -10.48 -8.65 -5.98
N ARG A 30 -9.34 -8.53 -5.30
CA ARG A 30 -9.26 -8.26 -3.86
C ARG A 30 -9.47 -6.79 -3.50
N SER A 31 -9.42 -5.89 -4.48
CA SER A 31 -9.39 -4.44 -4.26
C SER A 31 -10.73 -3.80 -4.60
N ASN A 32 -11.72 -4.06 -3.76
CA ASN A 32 -13.11 -3.65 -4.02
C ASN A 32 -13.34 -2.14 -3.91
N TYR A 33 -12.73 -1.48 -2.91
CA TYR A 33 -12.76 -0.02 -2.80
C TYR A 33 -12.28 0.67 -4.08
N LEU A 34 -11.07 0.35 -4.54
CA LEU A 34 -10.52 0.91 -5.78
C LEU A 34 -11.40 0.62 -7.00
N HIS A 35 -12.06 -0.55 -7.03
CA HIS A 35 -12.99 -0.88 -8.12
C HIS A 35 -14.22 0.04 -8.13
N ARG A 36 -14.79 0.37 -6.96
CA ARG A 36 -15.91 1.33 -6.87
C ARG A 36 -15.50 2.72 -7.37
N GLU A 37 -14.32 3.19 -6.98
CA GLU A 37 -13.78 4.49 -7.45
C GLU A 37 -13.53 4.50 -8.96
N VAL A 38 -12.97 3.42 -9.52
CA VAL A 38 -12.77 3.29 -10.97
C VAL A 38 -14.09 3.25 -11.73
N LEU A 39 -15.13 2.60 -11.18
CA LEU A 39 -16.47 2.61 -11.78
C LEU A 39 -17.09 4.01 -11.76
N ALA A 40 -16.94 4.75 -10.66
CA ALA A 40 -17.40 6.14 -10.56
C ALA A 40 -16.68 7.05 -11.57
N MET A 41 -15.39 6.79 -11.83
CA MET A 41 -14.61 7.48 -12.85
C MET A 41 -15.06 7.11 -14.28
N ALA A 42 -15.25 5.81 -14.56
CA ALA A 42 -15.70 5.33 -15.86
C ALA A 42 -17.10 5.86 -16.24
N ALA A 43 -17.96 6.13 -15.24
CA ALA A 43 -19.25 6.76 -15.46
C ALA A 43 -19.15 8.23 -15.92
N GLN A 44 -18.05 8.92 -15.63
CA GLN A 44 -17.85 10.33 -15.96
C GLN A 44 -17.23 10.56 -17.35
N TYR A 45 -16.45 9.60 -17.85
CA TYR A 45 -15.70 9.74 -19.10
C TYR A 45 -16.03 8.61 -20.10
N PRO A 46 -16.55 8.91 -21.30
CA PRO A 46 -16.98 7.88 -22.25
C PRO A 46 -15.83 7.04 -22.82
N ASN A 47 -14.60 7.55 -22.80
CA ASN A 47 -13.39 6.88 -23.25
C ASN A 47 -12.64 6.14 -22.11
N VAL A 48 -13.29 5.97 -20.95
CA VAL A 48 -12.77 5.19 -19.82
C VAL A 48 -13.73 4.04 -19.53
N ARG A 49 -13.23 2.81 -19.49
CA ARG A 49 -14.01 1.61 -19.17
C ARG A 49 -13.29 0.76 -18.14
N ALA A 50 -14.04 0.15 -17.23
CA ALA A 50 -13.52 -0.87 -16.32
C ALA A 50 -13.73 -2.26 -16.92
N THR A 51 -12.82 -3.21 -16.68
CA THR A 51 -13.01 -4.60 -17.10
C THR A 51 -14.19 -5.23 -16.34
N PRO A 52 -15.14 -5.91 -17.00
CA PRO A 52 -16.25 -6.56 -16.31
C PRO A 52 -15.79 -7.80 -15.54
N TRP A 53 -14.70 -8.43 -15.99
CA TRP A 53 -14.02 -9.53 -15.30
C TRP A 53 -12.89 -8.97 -14.43
N ARG A 54 -12.61 -9.65 -13.31
CA ARG A 54 -11.55 -9.31 -12.37
C ARG A 54 -10.81 -10.57 -11.96
N MET A 55 -9.49 -10.52 -12.02
CA MET A 55 -8.59 -11.63 -11.69
C MET A 55 -7.77 -11.26 -10.46
N VAL A 56 -7.32 -12.27 -9.72
CA VAL A 56 -6.38 -12.08 -8.61
C VAL A 56 -4.97 -12.10 -9.19
N THR A 57 -4.42 -10.93 -9.51
CA THR A 57 -3.10 -10.83 -10.16
C THR A 57 -2.01 -10.78 -9.10
N ILE A 58 -1.59 -11.96 -8.63
CA ILE A 58 -0.48 -12.09 -7.68
C ILE A 58 0.87 -11.77 -8.35
N TRP A 59 1.87 -11.41 -7.54
CA TRP A 59 3.22 -11.14 -8.05
C TRP A 59 3.78 -12.41 -8.72
N GLY A 60 4.23 -12.29 -9.97
CA GLY A 60 4.74 -13.42 -10.74
C GLY A 60 3.70 -14.42 -11.26
N GLY A 61 2.41 -14.20 -10.97
CA GLY A 61 1.31 -15.08 -11.38
C GLY A 61 1.14 -15.22 -12.89
N ALA A 62 0.66 -16.39 -13.31
CA ALA A 62 0.24 -16.65 -14.68
C ALA A 62 -0.98 -15.80 -15.10
N SER A 63 -1.84 -15.48 -14.14
CA SER A 63 -3.04 -14.66 -14.27
C SER A 63 -2.77 -13.27 -14.85
N LEU A 64 -1.56 -12.71 -14.67
CA LEU A 64 -1.20 -11.43 -15.28
C LEU A 64 -1.18 -11.49 -16.81
N LEU A 65 -0.60 -12.54 -17.41
CA LEU A 65 -0.62 -12.71 -18.86
C LEU A 65 -2.04 -12.98 -19.35
N THR A 66 -2.80 -13.80 -18.61
CA THR A 66 -4.21 -14.07 -18.95
C THR A 66 -5.03 -12.77 -18.96
N ALA A 67 -4.81 -11.89 -17.98
CA ALA A 67 -5.47 -10.59 -17.93
C ALA A 67 -5.07 -9.70 -19.13
N TYR A 68 -3.79 -9.65 -19.50
CA TYR A 68 -3.37 -8.92 -20.70
C TYR A 68 -4.04 -9.46 -21.97
N LEU A 69 -3.98 -10.77 -22.20
CA LEU A 69 -4.58 -11.40 -23.38
C LEU A 69 -6.09 -11.20 -23.45
N GLN A 70 -6.79 -11.32 -22.32
CA GLN A 70 -8.24 -11.06 -22.27
C GLN A 70 -8.53 -9.57 -22.53
N SER A 71 -7.76 -8.65 -21.95
CA SER A 71 -7.95 -7.21 -22.20
C SER A 71 -7.70 -6.84 -23.67
N MET A 72 -6.71 -7.47 -24.30
CA MET A 72 -6.42 -7.30 -25.71
C MET A 72 -7.55 -7.84 -26.59
N ALA A 73 -8.12 -9.00 -26.24
CA ALA A 73 -9.28 -9.54 -26.94
C ALA A 73 -10.49 -8.61 -26.84
N ASP A 74 -10.83 -8.16 -25.62
CA ASP A 74 -11.93 -7.22 -25.40
C ASP A 74 -11.74 -5.93 -26.23
N LEU A 75 -10.53 -5.36 -26.25
CA LEU A 75 -10.22 -4.14 -27.00
C LEU A 75 -10.31 -4.32 -28.52
N LEU A 76 -10.05 -5.52 -29.04
CA LEU A 76 -10.22 -5.83 -30.47
C LEU A 76 -11.69 -6.02 -30.85
N ASP A 77 -12.53 -6.45 -29.91
CA ASP A 77 -13.97 -6.65 -30.12
C ASP A 77 -14.77 -5.33 -29.97
N MET A 78 -14.21 -4.33 -29.29
CA MET A 78 -14.80 -2.99 -29.15
C MET A 78 -14.72 -2.18 -30.44
N SER A 79 -15.67 -2.38 -31.35
CA SER A 79 -15.75 -1.66 -32.63
C SER A 79 -15.88 -0.13 -32.52
N ASP A 80 -16.30 0.39 -31.37
CA ASP A 80 -16.44 1.83 -31.14
C ASP A 80 -15.12 2.53 -30.76
N TRP A 81 -14.07 1.76 -30.44
CA TRP A 81 -12.76 2.27 -30.06
C TRP A 81 -11.73 1.95 -31.15
N THR A 82 -11.25 2.98 -31.86
CA THR A 82 -10.21 2.82 -32.90
C THR A 82 -8.85 3.21 -32.35
N TRP A 83 -8.01 2.23 -32.01
CA TRP A 83 -6.72 2.44 -31.36
C TRP A 83 -5.55 1.83 -32.15
N ASP A 84 -4.38 2.46 -32.08
CA ASP A 84 -3.18 2.03 -32.81
C ASP A 84 -2.17 1.27 -31.94
N TYR A 85 -2.12 1.61 -30.64
CA TYR A 85 -1.16 1.07 -29.68
C TYR A 85 -1.84 0.57 -28.39
N TYR A 86 -1.38 -0.57 -27.90
CA TYR A 86 -1.65 -1.08 -26.57
C TYR A 86 -0.46 -0.74 -25.66
N ILE A 87 -0.70 0.02 -24.58
CA ILE A 87 0.31 0.43 -23.61
C ILE A 87 -0.17 0.01 -22.22
N ASN A 88 0.60 -0.84 -21.53
CA ASN A 88 0.25 -1.26 -20.18
C ASN A 88 0.85 -0.35 -19.11
N LEU A 89 0.05 0.06 -18.12
CA LEU A 89 0.50 0.87 -16.98
C LEU A 89 0.03 0.22 -15.66
N SER A 90 0.77 0.47 -14.59
CA SER A 90 0.34 0.17 -13.21
C SER A 90 0.20 1.43 -12.36
N ALA A 91 -0.69 1.33 -11.38
CA ALA A 91 -0.65 2.16 -10.19
C ALA A 91 -0.08 1.30 -9.06
N THR A 92 1.01 1.77 -8.45
CA THR A 92 1.71 1.02 -7.40
C THR A 92 1.07 1.14 -6.02
N ASP A 93 1.43 0.15 -5.20
CA ASP A 93 0.97 -0.09 -3.84
C ASP A 93 1.41 0.93 -2.78
N PHE A 94 2.11 2.01 -3.17
CA PHE A 94 2.72 2.91 -2.20
C PHE A 94 2.20 4.35 -2.34
N PRO A 95 1.81 5.00 -1.23
CA PRO A 95 1.17 6.31 -1.25
C PRO A 95 2.01 7.42 -1.89
N THR A 96 3.33 7.28 -1.88
CA THR A 96 4.27 8.27 -2.43
C THR A 96 5.07 7.76 -3.63
N SER A 97 4.68 6.63 -4.24
CA SER A 97 5.34 6.13 -5.44
C SER A 97 4.35 5.88 -6.58
N ALA A 98 4.45 6.71 -7.62
CA ALA A 98 3.89 6.43 -8.93
C ALA A 98 5.02 5.84 -9.78
N THR A 99 5.03 4.51 -9.97
CA THR A 99 6.06 3.85 -10.81
C THR A 99 5.96 4.21 -12.29
N ASP A 100 4.77 4.61 -12.75
CA ASP A 100 4.49 4.86 -14.17
C ASP A 100 4.04 6.30 -14.46
N PHE A 101 4.48 7.29 -13.65
CA PHE A 101 4.20 8.69 -13.95
C PHE A 101 4.91 9.13 -15.24
N PRO A 102 4.24 9.88 -16.14
CA PRO A 102 4.86 10.31 -17.39
C PRO A 102 6.11 11.17 -17.14
N THR A 103 7.16 10.98 -17.94
CA THR A 103 8.37 11.83 -17.95
C THR A 103 8.41 12.80 -19.13
N ARG A 104 7.44 12.69 -20.03
CA ARG A 104 7.25 13.46 -21.25
C ARG A 104 5.77 13.77 -21.42
N THR A 105 5.48 14.81 -22.18
CA THR A 105 4.09 15.23 -22.43
C THR A 105 3.37 14.26 -23.36
N ASN A 106 2.04 14.31 -23.35
CA ASN A 106 1.22 13.53 -24.28
C ASN A 106 1.55 13.84 -25.75
N ASP A 107 1.81 15.10 -26.07
CA ASP A 107 2.06 15.54 -27.45
C ASP A 107 3.39 14.98 -27.98
N GLU A 108 4.43 14.93 -27.13
CA GLU A 108 5.70 14.27 -27.46
C GLU A 108 5.54 12.76 -27.66
N LEU A 109 4.72 12.11 -26.80
CA LEU A 109 4.44 10.68 -26.93
C LEU A 109 3.72 10.37 -28.24
N VAL A 110 2.66 11.11 -28.55
CA VAL A 110 1.91 10.96 -29.81
C VAL A 110 2.82 11.21 -31.00
N ALA A 111 3.60 12.30 -31.01
CA ALA A 111 4.54 12.59 -32.09
C ALA A 111 5.57 11.46 -32.30
N PHE A 112 6.09 10.88 -31.22
CA PHE A 112 7.06 9.78 -31.28
C PHE A 112 6.44 8.49 -31.82
N LEU A 113 5.26 8.11 -31.32
CA LEU A 113 4.57 6.88 -31.73
C LEU A 113 4.00 6.99 -33.15
N SER A 114 3.46 8.15 -33.54
CA SER A 114 3.00 8.39 -34.92
C SER A 114 4.13 8.25 -35.93
N LYS A 115 5.36 8.64 -35.58
CA LYS A 115 6.54 8.47 -36.44
C LYS A 115 6.97 7.02 -36.60
N HIS A 116 6.73 6.18 -35.60
CA HIS A 116 7.18 4.78 -35.55
C HIS A 116 6.03 3.77 -35.47
N ARG A 117 4.89 4.10 -36.10
CA ARG A 117 3.62 3.37 -35.97
C ARG A 117 3.66 1.86 -36.28
N ASP A 118 4.69 1.43 -37.02
CA ASP A 118 4.93 0.05 -37.42
C ASP A 118 5.86 -0.73 -36.47
N LYS A 119 6.30 -0.10 -35.36
CA LYS A 119 7.29 -0.66 -34.44
C LYS A 119 6.68 -1.05 -33.08
N ASN A 120 7.12 -2.20 -32.57
CA ASN A 120 6.79 -2.75 -31.26
C ASN A 120 7.94 -2.51 -30.28
N PHE A 121 7.63 -1.98 -29.10
CA PHE A 121 8.60 -1.51 -28.12
C PHE A 121 8.67 -2.47 -26.93
N LEU A 122 9.69 -3.34 -26.92
CA LEU A 122 9.93 -4.34 -25.89
C LEU A 122 11.39 -4.27 -25.45
N LYS A 123 11.66 -4.28 -24.14
CA LYS A 123 13.03 -4.25 -23.63
C LYS A 123 13.50 -5.64 -23.26
N SER A 124 14.56 -6.12 -23.92
CA SER A 124 15.19 -7.40 -23.66
C SER A 124 16.28 -7.32 -22.58
N HIS A 125 16.55 -8.45 -21.93
CA HIS A 125 17.56 -8.56 -20.87
C HIS A 125 19.02 -8.42 -21.37
N GLY A 126 19.25 -8.47 -22.68
CA GLY A 126 20.57 -8.42 -23.31
C GLY A 126 21.15 -9.81 -23.65
N ARG A 127 22.45 -10.04 -23.41
CA ARG A 127 23.23 -11.08 -24.12
C ARG A 127 23.30 -12.48 -23.48
N GLU A 128 22.97 -12.68 -22.20
CA GLU A 128 23.14 -13.98 -21.51
C GLU A 128 21.83 -14.81 -21.42
N ASN A 129 21.33 -15.31 -22.55
CA ASN A 129 20.01 -15.97 -22.63
C ASN A 129 19.89 -17.23 -21.74
N ALA A 130 20.89 -18.12 -21.75
CA ALA A 130 20.86 -19.34 -20.91
C ALA A 130 20.78 -19.01 -19.40
N ARG A 131 21.36 -17.89 -18.97
CA ARG A 131 21.28 -17.42 -17.59
C ARG A 131 19.93 -16.78 -17.29
N PHE A 132 19.35 -16.08 -18.26
CA PHE A 132 17.99 -15.52 -18.15
C PHE A 132 16.98 -16.64 -17.94
N ILE A 133 16.97 -17.67 -18.80
CA ILE A 133 16.07 -18.83 -18.70
C ILE A 133 16.10 -19.45 -17.30
N LYS A 134 17.31 -19.71 -16.77
CA LYS A 134 17.48 -20.29 -15.43
C LYS A 134 17.05 -19.35 -14.31
N LYS A 135 17.26 -18.03 -14.44
CA LYS A 135 16.90 -17.05 -13.40
C LYS A 135 15.40 -16.79 -13.33
N GLN A 136 14.75 -16.78 -14.49
CA GLN A 136 13.30 -16.63 -14.60
C GLN A 136 12.56 -17.92 -14.25
N GLY A 137 13.27 -19.06 -14.19
CA GLY A 137 12.66 -20.36 -13.95
C GLY A 137 11.82 -20.83 -15.14
N LEU A 138 12.16 -20.42 -16.37
CA LEU A 138 11.44 -20.86 -17.58
C LEU A 138 11.61 -22.37 -17.82
N ASP A 139 12.71 -22.95 -17.32
CA ASP A 139 13.00 -24.38 -17.25
C ASP A 139 12.26 -25.12 -16.11
N ARG A 140 11.35 -24.43 -15.40
CA ARG A 140 10.53 -24.99 -14.33
C ARG A 140 9.05 -24.90 -14.69
N LEU A 141 8.29 -25.88 -14.22
CA LEU A 141 6.84 -25.89 -14.34
C LEU A 141 6.23 -25.25 -13.09
N PHE A 142 5.38 -24.24 -13.29
CA PHE A 142 4.62 -23.60 -12.23
C PHE A 142 3.12 -23.75 -12.45
N HIS A 143 2.35 -23.73 -11.36
CA HIS A 143 0.89 -23.70 -11.42
C HIS A 143 0.35 -22.67 -10.43
N GLU A 144 -0.51 -21.77 -10.91
CA GLU A 144 -1.21 -20.80 -10.08
C GLU A 144 -2.48 -21.42 -9.50
N CYS A 145 -2.55 -21.51 -8.17
CA CYS A 145 -3.73 -21.99 -7.45
C CYS A 145 -3.73 -21.41 -6.03
N ASP A 146 -4.91 -21.13 -5.46
CA ASP A 146 -5.10 -20.58 -4.11
C ASP A 146 -4.23 -19.34 -3.80
N ASP A 147 -4.20 -18.39 -4.75
CA ASP A 147 -3.39 -17.16 -4.68
C ASP A 147 -1.87 -17.41 -4.49
N HIS A 148 -1.36 -18.58 -4.89
CA HIS A 148 0.05 -18.97 -4.79
C HIS A 148 0.57 -19.57 -6.11
N MET A 149 1.85 -19.33 -6.42
CA MET A 149 2.57 -19.99 -7.53
C MET A 149 3.36 -21.19 -7.04
N TRP A 150 2.82 -22.38 -7.27
CA TRP A 150 3.41 -23.66 -6.90
C TRP A 150 4.44 -24.12 -7.92
N ARG A 151 5.65 -24.46 -7.49
CA ARG A 151 6.67 -25.05 -8.36
C ARG A 151 6.54 -26.57 -8.38
N LEU A 152 6.14 -27.13 -9.53
CA LEU A 152 5.81 -28.55 -9.67
C LEU A 152 6.98 -29.43 -10.12
N GLY A 153 7.97 -28.87 -10.83
CA GLY A 153 9.10 -29.66 -11.34
C GLY A 153 9.92 -28.95 -12.41
N GLU A 154 10.76 -29.71 -13.09
CA GLU A 154 11.52 -29.25 -14.26
C GLU A 154 10.72 -29.46 -15.55
N ARG A 155 11.00 -28.65 -16.57
CA ARG A 155 10.47 -28.84 -17.93
C ARG A 155 11.51 -28.46 -18.97
N GLY A 156 11.41 -29.08 -20.15
CA GLY A 156 12.22 -28.71 -21.31
C GLY A 156 11.75 -27.39 -21.94
N ILE A 157 12.69 -26.65 -22.52
CA ILE A 157 12.38 -25.50 -23.39
C ILE A 157 12.06 -26.03 -24.80
N PRO A 158 11.00 -25.56 -25.47
CA PRO A 158 10.67 -26.00 -26.82
C PRO A 158 11.82 -25.78 -27.81
N GLU A 159 12.16 -26.81 -28.58
CA GLU A 159 13.21 -26.74 -29.59
C GLU A 159 12.77 -25.90 -30.80
N GLY A 160 13.75 -25.25 -31.46
CA GLY A 160 13.51 -24.44 -32.65
C GLY A 160 12.98 -23.02 -32.39
N LEU A 161 12.77 -22.64 -31.12
CA LEU A 161 12.37 -21.27 -30.75
C LEU A 161 13.52 -20.51 -30.11
N GLU A 162 13.70 -19.25 -30.50
CA GLU A 162 14.56 -18.32 -29.78
C GLU A 162 13.77 -17.71 -28.62
N VAL A 163 13.95 -18.26 -27.42
CA VAL A 163 13.35 -17.71 -26.20
C VAL A 163 14.05 -16.40 -25.85
N SER A 164 13.28 -15.35 -25.63
CA SER A 164 13.79 -14.04 -25.20
C SER A 164 12.86 -13.43 -24.15
N GLY A 165 13.32 -12.38 -23.47
CA GLY A 165 12.52 -11.70 -22.46
C GLY A 165 13.25 -10.55 -21.80
N GLY A 166 12.58 -9.87 -20.88
CA GLY A 166 13.08 -8.73 -20.15
C GLY A 166 11.96 -8.05 -19.37
N SER A 167 11.65 -6.80 -19.71
CA SER A 167 10.58 -6.07 -19.03
C SER A 167 9.21 -6.49 -19.53
N ASP A 168 8.26 -6.65 -18.62
CA ASP A 168 6.83 -6.82 -18.86
C ASP A 168 6.08 -5.50 -19.14
N TRP A 169 6.78 -4.36 -19.16
CA TRP A 169 6.26 -3.07 -19.62
C TRP A 169 6.59 -2.90 -21.09
N PHE A 170 5.57 -2.57 -21.90
CA PHE A 170 5.71 -2.50 -23.35
C PHE A 170 4.69 -1.55 -24.01
N ALA A 171 4.96 -1.24 -25.27
CA ALA A 171 3.99 -0.64 -26.19
C ALA A 171 3.91 -1.50 -27.46
N LEU A 172 2.74 -2.07 -27.73
CA LEU A 172 2.52 -3.01 -28.83
C LEU A 172 1.56 -2.41 -29.86
N THR A 173 1.84 -2.64 -31.13
CA THR A 173 1.00 -2.19 -32.25
C THR A 173 -0.28 -3.03 -32.37
N HIS A 174 -1.36 -2.42 -32.85
CA HIS A 174 -2.63 -3.12 -33.09
C HIS A 174 -2.46 -4.41 -33.93
N PRO A 175 -1.72 -4.43 -35.07
CA PRO A 175 -1.54 -5.65 -35.85
C PRO A 175 -0.86 -6.79 -35.08
N PHE A 176 0.11 -6.48 -34.24
CA PHE A 176 0.77 -7.50 -33.42
C PHE A 176 -0.15 -8.03 -32.33
N VAL A 177 -0.92 -7.15 -31.68
CA VAL A 177 -1.93 -7.57 -30.70
C VAL A 177 -2.99 -8.47 -31.34
N GLU A 178 -3.48 -8.10 -32.53
CA GLU A 178 -4.41 -8.93 -33.30
C GLU A 178 -3.82 -10.30 -33.64
N TYR A 179 -2.55 -10.34 -34.07
CA TYR A 179 -1.83 -11.59 -34.31
C TYR A 179 -1.77 -12.48 -33.07
N VAL A 180 -1.35 -11.91 -31.93
CA VAL A 180 -1.24 -12.64 -30.66
C VAL A 180 -2.58 -13.20 -30.19
N VAL A 181 -3.67 -12.44 -30.36
CA VAL A 181 -5.00 -12.86 -29.90
C VAL A 181 -5.65 -13.85 -30.86
N LYS A 182 -5.76 -13.51 -32.15
CA LYS A 182 -6.60 -14.22 -33.12
C LYS A 182 -5.88 -15.34 -33.87
N SER A 183 -4.54 -15.32 -33.95
CA SER A 183 -3.79 -16.33 -34.70
C SER A 183 -3.99 -17.75 -34.15
N GLN A 184 -4.13 -18.70 -35.06
CA GLN A 184 -4.17 -20.15 -34.80
C GLN A 184 -2.85 -20.84 -35.17
N ASP A 185 -1.79 -20.07 -35.44
CA ASP A 185 -0.47 -20.61 -35.75
C ASP A 185 0.03 -21.50 -34.60
N ALA A 186 0.72 -22.58 -34.97
CA ALA A 186 1.32 -23.51 -34.01
C ALA A 186 2.24 -22.80 -32.99
N LEU A 187 2.92 -21.73 -33.41
CA LEU A 187 3.74 -20.88 -32.54
C LEU A 187 2.90 -20.25 -31.42
N VAL A 188 1.86 -19.49 -31.77
CA VAL A 188 1.06 -18.72 -30.82
C VAL A 188 0.27 -19.65 -29.90
N VAL A 189 -0.35 -20.70 -30.45
CA VAL A 189 -1.11 -21.69 -29.68
C VAL A 189 -0.18 -22.47 -28.73
N GLY A 190 0.98 -22.90 -29.21
CA GLY A 190 1.99 -23.60 -28.40
C GLY A 190 2.53 -22.73 -27.27
N LEU A 191 2.86 -21.47 -27.56
CA LEU A 191 3.36 -20.53 -26.55
C LEU A 191 2.29 -20.14 -25.53
N LYS A 192 1.02 -19.92 -25.94
CA LYS A 192 -0.08 -19.70 -24.99
C LYS A 192 -0.16 -20.85 -23.97
N LYS A 193 -0.10 -22.10 -24.43
CA LYS A 193 -0.10 -23.29 -23.56
C LYS A 193 1.14 -23.38 -22.67
N PHE A 194 2.33 -23.08 -23.21
CA PHE A 194 3.58 -23.11 -22.44
C PHE A 194 3.57 -22.07 -21.30
N TYR A 195 3.09 -20.87 -21.59
CA TYR A 195 3.08 -19.74 -20.66
C TYR A 195 1.94 -19.78 -19.63
N THR A 196 0.91 -20.61 -19.84
CA THR A 196 -0.09 -20.93 -18.80
C THR A 196 0.56 -21.47 -17.51
N TYR A 197 1.68 -22.17 -17.64
CA TYR A 197 2.38 -22.83 -16.53
C TYR A 197 3.79 -22.25 -16.30
N ALA A 198 3.98 -20.96 -16.61
CA ALA A 198 5.24 -20.25 -16.43
C ALA A 198 5.16 -19.22 -15.31
N LEU A 199 6.26 -19.02 -14.58
CA LEU A 199 6.45 -17.89 -13.67
C LEU A 199 6.77 -16.63 -14.49
N LEU A 200 6.26 -15.47 -14.05
CA LEU A 200 6.51 -14.16 -14.70
C LEU A 200 6.30 -14.22 -16.23
N PRO A 201 5.16 -14.75 -16.72
CA PRO A 201 5.02 -15.04 -18.14
C PRO A 201 5.05 -13.79 -19.03
N ALA A 202 4.53 -12.66 -18.54
CA ALA A 202 4.51 -11.39 -19.28
C ALA A 202 5.92 -10.84 -19.57
N GLU A 203 6.93 -11.22 -18.80
CA GLU A 203 8.32 -10.79 -18.99
C GLU A 203 9.01 -11.48 -20.19
N SER A 204 8.41 -12.51 -20.80
CA SER A 204 9.03 -13.22 -21.94
C SER A 204 8.08 -13.70 -23.03
N PHE A 205 6.77 -13.80 -22.76
CA PHE A 205 5.78 -14.24 -23.74
C PHE A 205 5.80 -13.35 -24.99
N PHE A 206 5.64 -12.03 -24.83
CA PHE A 206 5.56 -11.11 -25.97
C PHE A 206 6.87 -11.02 -26.75
N HIS A 207 8.02 -11.07 -26.07
CA HIS A 207 9.34 -11.10 -26.71
C HIS A 207 9.52 -12.36 -27.55
N THR A 208 9.18 -13.53 -26.99
CA THR A 208 9.35 -14.82 -27.67
C THR A 208 8.37 -14.95 -28.85
N VAL A 209 7.11 -14.52 -28.70
CA VAL A 209 6.16 -14.51 -29.82
C VAL A 209 6.62 -13.56 -30.91
N LEU A 210 7.00 -12.31 -30.59
CA LEU A 210 7.40 -11.34 -31.59
C LEU A 210 8.68 -11.78 -32.33
N GLY A 211 9.70 -12.20 -31.59
CA GLY A 211 11.01 -12.61 -32.13
C GLY A 211 10.94 -13.80 -33.07
N ASN A 212 9.96 -14.70 -32.89
CA ASN A 212 9.77 -15.89 -33.73
C ASN A 212 8.61 -15.76 -34.73
N SER A 213 7.94 -14.60 -34.80
CA SER A 213 6.85 -14.36 -35.76
C SER A 213 7.35 -13.70 -37.04
N HIS A 214 6.49 -13.65 -38.05
CA HIS A 214 6.76 -12.92 -39.31
C HIS A 214 6.90 -11.40 -39.11
N MET A 215 6.61 -10.88 -37.90
CA MET A 215 6.73 -9.46 -37.54
C MET A 215 8.04 -9.15 -36.79
N CYS A 216 9.03 -10.06 -36.76
CA CYS A 216 10.25 -9.90 -35.97
C CYS A 216 11.04 -8.60 -36.27
N GLU A 217 11.00 -8.10 -37.51
CA GLU A 217 11.65 -6.84 -37.93
C GLU A 217 11.02 -5.55 -37.34
N THR A 218 9.86 -5.69 -36.68
CA THR A 218 9.19 -4.57 -36.01
C THR A 218 9.68 -4.35 -34.58
N LEU A 219 10.46 -5.28 -34.02
CA LEU A 219 10.97 -5.21 -32.65
C LEU A 219 12.00 -4.07 -32.49
N VAL A 220 11.76 -3.21 -31.51
CA VAL A 220 12.71 -2.21 -31.03
C VAL A 220 13.08 -2.54 -29.59
N ASP A 221 14.39 -2.74 -29.31
CA ASP A 221 14.94 -3.07 -27.98
C ASP A 221 14.95 -1.87 -27.00
N ASN A 222 13.79 -1.24 -26.85
CA ASN A 222 13.49 -0.16 -25.93
C ASN A 222 12.00 -0.19 -25.64
N ASN A 223 11.61 -0.22 -24.37
CA ASN A 223 10.20 -0.21 -23.96
C ASN A 223 9.68 1.18 -23.57
N LEU A 224 10.47 2.24 -23.79
CA LEU A 224 10.13 3.63 -23.47
C LEU A 224 9.92 3.87 -21.96
N ARG A 225 10.56 3.07 -21.11
CA ARG A 225 10.48 3.18 -19.65
C ARG A 225 11.83 3.39 -19.00
N VAL A 226 11.83 4.11 -17.89
CA VAL A 226 12.94 4.18 -16.95
C VAL A 226 12.54 3.43 -15.69
N THR A 227 13.19 2.30 -15.41
CA THR A 227 12.90 1.49 -14.22
C THR A 227 14.04 1.60 -13.21
N ASN A 228 13.74 2.03 -11.98
CA ASN A 228 14.74 2.24 -10.93
C ASN A 228 15.19 0.93 -10.26
N TRP A 229 16.06 0.18 -10.93
CA TRP A 229 16.60 -1.06 -10.39
C TRP A 229 17.76 -0.82 -9.42
N ASN A 230 17.55 -1.09 -8.13
CA ASN A 230 18.61 -1.21 -7.14
C ASN A 230 18.61 -2.59 -6.47
N ARG A 231 19.35 -3.54 -7.06
CA ARG A 231 19.37 -4.94 -6.62
C ARG A 231 19.82 -5.15 -5.17
N LYS A 232 20.62 -4.23 -4.60
CA LYS A 232 21.05 -4.33 -3.19
C LYS A 232 19.87 -4.20 -2.22
N LEU A 233 18.84 -3.46 -2.61
CA LEU A 233 17.64 -3.20 -1.82
C LEU A 233 16.44 -4.03 -2.31
N GLY A 234 16.19 -4.10 -3.61
CA GLY A 234 14.98 -4.71 -4.20
C GLY A 234 14.98 -6.24 -4.33
N CYS A 235 16.13 -6.91 -4.23
CA CYS A 235 16.24 -8.38 -4.33
C CYS A 235 16.41 -9.00 -2.94
N LYS A 236 15.30 -9.16 -2.19
CA LYS A 236 15.31 -9.75 -0.84
C LYS A 236 14.49 -11.03 -0.71
N CYS A 237 14.00 -11.57 -1.83
CA CYS A 237 13.11 -12.72 -1.84
C CYS A 237 11.85 -12.48 -0.98
N GLN A 238 11.33 -11.25 -1.00
CA GLN A 238 10.20 -10.82 -0.18
C GLN A 238 8.88 -11.55 -0.54
N TYR A 239 8.79 -12.06 -1.76
CA TYR A 239 7.58 -12.72 -2.30
C TYR A 239 7.54 -14.24 -2.05
N LYS A 240 8.43 -14.80 -1.22
CA LYS A 240 8.52 -16.25 -0.97
C LYS A 240 7.23 -16.88 -0.41
N HIS A 241 6.38 -16.07 0.21
CA HIS A 241 5.08 -16.50 0.74
C HIS A 241 3.95 -16.51 -0.31
N ILE A 242 4.22 -16.01 -1.52
CA ILE A 242 3.28 -15.94 -2.66
C ILE A 242 3.76 -16.84 -3.81
N VAL A 243 5.07 -17.03 -3.94
CA VAL A 243 5.67 -17.79 -5.02
C VAL A 243 6.79 -18.70 -4.52
N ASP A 244 6.92 -19.88 -5.11
CA ASP A 244 8.03 -20.82 -4.86
C ASP A 244 9.33 -20.41 -5.59
N TRP A 245 9.62 -19.10 -5.62
CA TRP A 245 10.78 -18.52 -6.28
C TRP A 245 11.22 -17.22 -5.59
N CYS A 246 12.45 -16.77 -5.88
CA CYS A 246 12.93 -15.49 -5.40
C CYS A 246 12.86 -14.43 -6.49
N GLY A 247 12.10 -13.37 -6.21
CA GLY A 247 11.95 -12.20 -7.05
C GLY A 247 12.81 -11.01 -6.64
N CYS A 248 12.84 -10.04 -7.55
CA CYS A 248 13.24 -8.67 -7.28
C CYS A 248 12.09 -7.73 -7.68
N SER A 249 12.00 -6.56 -7.04
CA SER A 249 11.17 -5.47 -7.55
C SER A 249 11.95 -4.16 -7.62
N PRO A 250 11.57 -3.24 -8.53
CA PRO A 250 12.16 -1.92 -8.59
C PRO A 250 11.96 -1.12 -7.30
N ASN A 251 12.83 -0.15 -7.07
CA ASN A 251 12.75 0.80 -5.97
C ASN A 251 11.93 2.02 -6.36
N ASP A 252 11.37 2.70 -5.37
CA ASP A 252 10.69 3.97 -5.58
C ASP A 252 11.72 5.07 -5.95
N PHE A 253 11.35 5.99 -6.84
CA PHE A 253 12.24 7.06 -7.33
C PHE A 253 12.50 8.13 -6.27
N LYS A 254 13.78 8.46 -6.04
CA LYS A 254 14.28 9.42 -5.03
C LYS A 254 14.74 10.78 -5.63
N PRO A 255 15.05 11.86 -4.85
CA PRO A 255 15.56 13.12 -5.40
C PRO A 255 16.74 12.89 -6.27
N ALA A 256 17.60 12.09 -5.64
CA ALA A 256 18.91 11.82 -6.08
C ALA A 256 18.85 10.93 -7.32
N ASP A 257 17.72 10.24 -7.54
CA ASP A 257 17.49 9.43 -8.71
C ASP A 257 16.98 10.28 -9.89
N LEU A 258 16.27 11.40 -9.65
CA LEU A 258 15.81 12.31 -10.70
C LEU A 258 16.99 12.96 -11.47
N VAL A 259 18.16 13.09 -10.83
CA VAL A 259 19.40 13.57 -11.48
C VAL A 259 19.81 12.66 -12.64
N ARG A 260 19.49 11.36 -12.58
CA ARG A 260 19.75 10.40 -13.69
C ARG A 260 18.81 10.60 -14.88
N ILE A 261 17.73 11.38 -14.71
CA ILE A 261 16.74 11.73 -15.72
C ILE A 261 16.97 13.18 -16.25
N GLN A 262 18.13 13.79 -15.97
CA GLN A 262 18.46 15.21 -16.28
C GLN A 262 17.65 16.25 -15.48
N PHE A 263 17.22 15.96 -14.25
CA PHE A 263 16.53 16.94 -13.39
C PHE A 263 17.02 16.91 -11.93
N GLU A 264 17.22 18.08 -11.32
CA GLU A 264 17.56 18.21 -9.90
C GLU A 264 16.30 18.22 -9.01
N SER A 265 16.41 17.65 -7.79
CA SER A 265 15.46 17.67 -6.64
C SER A 265 14.43 16.52 -6.52
N SER A 266 13.54 16.52 -5.51
CA SER A 266 13.38 15.50 -4.44
C SER A 266 12.40 14.29 -4.54
N VAL A 267 12.67 13.10 -3.90
CA VAL A 267 11.82 11.83 -3.79
C VAL A 267 10.52 12.37 -3.23
N ASN A 268 9.49 11.51 -3.20
CA ASN A 268 8.38 11.52 -2.26
C ASN A 268 7.17 12.05 -3.04
N GLN A 269 6.02 12.37 -2.44
CA GLN A 269 4.97 13.08 -3.18
C GLN A 269 5.59 14.28 -3.93
N GLU A 270 6.62 14.90 -3.35
CA GLU A 270 7.49 15.89 -3.96
C GLU A 270 8.05 15.50 -5.35
N ALA A 271 8.47 14.26 -5.61
CA ALA A 271 8.97 13.84 -6.93
C ALA A 271 7.88 13.85 -8.00
N ILE A 272 6.69 13.39 -7.62
CA ILE A 272 5.51 13.40 -8.48
C ILE A 272 5.11 14.84 -8.75
N ASP A 273 5.08 15.69 -7.72
CA ASP A 273 4.72 17.09 -7.83
C ASP A 273 5.72 17.89 -8.68
N ILE A 274 7.03 17.64 -8.52
CA ILE A 274 8.09 18.22 -9.35
C ILE A 274 7.89 17.83 -10.81
N LEU A 275 7.62 16.55 -11.07
CA LEU A 275 7.47 16.04 -12.43
C LEU A 275 6.17 16.53 -13.09
N ASP A 276 5.04 16.54 -12.37
CA ASP A 276 3.78 17.11 -12.83
C ASP A 276 3.92 18.61 -13.14
N THR A 277 4.55 19.35 -12.23
CA THR A 277 4.81 20.78 -12.40
C THR A 277 5.74 21.05 -13.59
N HIS A 278 6.75 20.19 -13.79
CA HIS A 278 7.65 20.32 -14.92
C HIS A 278 6.94 20.07 -16.26
N LEU A 279 6.05 19.08 -16.32
CA LEU A 279 5.34 18.72 -17.55
C LEU A 279 4.16 19.64 -17.87
N TYR A 280 3.42 20.10 -16.86
CA TYR A 280 2.14 20.78 -17.03
C TYR A 280 2.03 22.15 -16.34
N GLY A 281 3.12 22.63 -15.75
CA GLY A 281 3.18 23.92 -15.05
C GLY A 281 2.61 23.87 -13.62
N GLN A 282 2.82 24.95 -12.86
CA GLN A 282 2.36 25.05 -11.48
C GLN A 282 0.84 25.20 -11.37
N TYR A 283 0.27 24.67 -10.29
CA TYR A 283 -1.11 24.97 -9.89
C TYR A 283 -1.25 26.44 -9.47
N PRO A 284 -2.45 27.05 -9.59
CA PRO A 284 -2.69 28.43 -9.19
C PRO A 284 -2.30 28.69 -7.72
N PRO A 285 -1.77 29.88 -7.38
CA PRO A 285 -1.46 30.24 -5.99
C PRO A 285 -2.70 30.11 -5.10
N GLY A 286 -2.54 29.52 -3.91
CA GLY A 286 -3.64 29.26 -2.97
C GLY A 286 -4.40 27.95 -3.19
N THR A 287 -3.97 27.10 -4.15
CA THR A 287 -4.51 25.74 -4.30
C THR A 287 -4.23 24.94 -3.03
N LEU A 288 -5.29 24.38 -2.45
CA LEU A 288 -5.23 23.60 -1.21
C LEU A 288 -4.63 22.21 -1.47
N ALA A 289 -4.20 21.56 -0.39
CA ALA A 289 -3.88 20.13 -0.36
C ALA A 289 -2.79 19.62 -1.33
N LEU A 290 -2.00 20.50 -1.96
CA LEU A 290 -0.93 20.06 -2.88
C LEU A 290 0.08 19.11 -2.21
N LYS A 291 0.47 19.42 -0.97
CA LYS A 291 1.39 18.60 -0.15
C LYS A 291 0.71 17.52 0.68
N ALA A 292 -0.62 17.48 0.68
CA ALA A 292 -1.41 16.55 1.47
C ALA A 292 -1.67 15.29 0.65
N TYR A 293 -1.78 14.14 1.30
CA TYR A 293 -2.15 12.90 0.64
C TYR A 293 -3.00 12.05 1.57
N TRP A 294 -4.06 11.45 1.02
CA TRP A 294 -4.98 10.56 1.73
C TRP A 294 -5.07 9.22 1.02
N GLU A 295 -5.11 8.16 1.83
CA GLU A 295 -5.29 6.78 1.36
C GLU A 295 -6.31 6.09 2.24
N SER A 296 -7.37 5.56 1.63
CA SER A 296 -8.36 4.74 2.34
C SER A 296 -7.77 3.37 2.62
N VAL A 297 -7.78 3.01 3.90
CA VAL A 297 -7.37 1.70 4.41
C VAL A 297 -8.58 0.80 4.64
N TYR A 298 -9.74 1.39 4.87
CA TYR A 298 -10.97 0.65 5.16
C TYR A 298 -12.20 1.46 4.78
N GLU A 299 -13.16 0.79 4.16
CA GLU A 299 -14.52 1.26 3.94
C GLU A 299 -15.52 0.20 4.41
N ARG A 300 -16.60 0.64 5.06
CA ARG A 300 -17.66 -0.24 5.59
C ARG A 300 -18.30 -1.11 4.50
N GLU A 301 -18.37 -0.62 3.28
CA GLU A 301 -18.91 -1.32 2.11
C GLU A 301 -18.14 -2.60 1.77
N ASP A 302 -16.87 -2.70 2.17
CA ASP A 302 -16.06 -3.92 1.98
C ASP A 302 -16.38 -5.02 3.03
N GLY A 303 -17.23 -4.71 4.00
CA GLY A 303 -17.64 -5.60 5.08
C GLY A 303 -16.62 -5.68 6.21
N LEU A 304 -17.00 -6.32 7.32
CA LEU A 304 -16.11 -6.60 8.44
C LEU A 304 -15.62 -8.04 8.30
N ASN A 305 -14.37 -8.21 7.89
CA ASN A 305 -13.68 -9.49 7.89
C ASN A 305 -12.21 -9.31 8.26
N THR A 306 -11.53 -10.41 8.57
CA THR A 306 -10.11 -10.40 8.96
C THR A 306 -9.16 -9.94 7.86
N HIS A 307 -9.61 -9.92 6.59
CA HIS A 307 -8.83 -9.45 5.45
C HIS A 307 -8.92 -7.93 5.22
N THR A 308 -9.99 -7.29 5.68
CA THR A 308 -10.24 -5.86 5.54
C THR A 308 -9.75 -5.10 6.77
N LEU A 309 -10.09 -5.58 7.97
CA LEU A 309 -9.73 -4.89 9.19
C LEU A 309 -9.45 -5.90 10.32
N SER A 310 -8.22 -5.92 10.81
CA SER A 310 -7.84 -6.82 11.92
C SER A 310 -8.49 -6.40 13.25
N ASP A 311 -8.66 -7.34 14.18
CA ASP A 311 -9.19 -7.03 15.53
C ASP A 311 -8.39 -5.95 16.27
N VAL A 312 -7.07 -5.89 16.00
CA VAL A 312 -6.17 -4.86 16.52
C VAL A 312 -6.56 -3.48 15.98
N GLN A 313 -6.71 -3.38 14.65
CA GLN A 313 -7.12 -2.14 14.00
C GLN A 313 -8.53 -1.73 14.43
N LEU A 314 -9.46 -2.69 14.56
CA LEU A 314 -10.83 -2.40 14.98
C LEU A 314 -10.86 -1.78 16.37
N THR A 315 -10.13 -2.42 17.30
CA THR A 315 -9.99 -1.93 18.66
C THR A 315 -9.31 -0.55 18.69
N ALA A 316 -8.25 -0.35 17.91
CA ALA A 316 -7.57 0.94 17.87
C ALA A 316 -8.46 2.05 17.29
N HIS A 317 -9.08 1.86 16.12
CA HIS A 317 -9.86 2.90 15.45
C HIS A 317 -11.14 3.27 16.21
N THR A 318 -11.80 2.30 16.84
CA THR A 318 -12.94 2.56 17.72
C THR A 318 -12.52 3.38 18.95
N SER A 319 -11.38 3.04 19.57
CA SER A 319 -10.83 3.80 20.69
C SER A 319 -10.38 5.21 20.31
N LEU A 320 -9.71 5.38 19.16
CA LEU A 320 -9.33 6.70 18.62
C LEU A 320 -10.56 7.60 18.44
N THR A 321 -11.67 7.02 17.98
CA THR A 321 -12.93 7.75 17.87
C THR A 321 -13.44 8.18 19.24
N ARG A 322 -13.48 7.28 20.23
CA ARG A 322 -13.87 7.62 21.60
C ARG A 322 -13.01 8.72 22.21
N LEU A 323 -11.69 8.71 21.99
CA LEU A 323 -10.79 9.77 22.41
C LEU A 323 -11.14 11.11 21.74
N GLY A 324 -11.49 11.10 20.45
CA GLY A 324 -12.01 12.26 19.74
C GLY A 324 -13.29 12.81 20.36
N LEU A 325 -14.26 11.95 20.66
CA LEU A 325 -15.53 12.36 21.31
C LEU A 325 -15.30 12.91 22.72
N GLN A 326 -14.39 12.29 23.49
CA GLN A 326 -14.00 12.78 24.81
C GLN A 326 -13.39 14.18 24.76
N SER A 327 -12.68 14.53 23.68
CA SER A 327 -12.12 15.88 23.49
C SER A 327 -13.18 16.97 23.27
N LEU A 328 -14.41 16.59 22.93
CA LEU A 328 -15.56 17.48 22.77
C LEU A 328 -16.37 17.65 24.06
N HIS A 329 -16.17 16.76 25.05
CA HIS A 329 -16.84 16.89 26.34
C HIS A 329 -16.49 18.22 27.01
N GLY A 330 -17.52 18.96 27.44
CA GLY A 330 -17.36 20.27 28.07
C GLY A 330 -17.39 21.45 27.10
N LYS A 331 -17.43 21.23 25.77
CA LYS A 331 -17.56 22.31 24.77
C LYS A 331 -19.01 22.79 24.55
N GLY A 332 -19.98 22.19 25.23
CA GLY A 332 -21.40 22.56 25.17
C GLY A 332 -22.31 21.35 25.47
N PRO A 333 -23.60 21.59 25.77
CA PRO A 333 -24.57 20.52 25.98
C PRO A 333 -24.82 19.69 24.71
N ASP A 334 -24.78 20.34 23.54
CA ASP A 334 -25.05 19.72 22.23
C ASP A 334 -23.83 18.95 21.65
N CYS A 335 -22.70 18.99 22.35
CA CYS A 335 -21.44 18.35 21.93
C CYS A 335 -21.18 17.01 22.65
N LYS A 336 -22.24 16.41 23.21
CA LYS A 336 -22.19 15.06 23.80
C LYS A 336 -22.62 14.03 22.77
N PHE A 337 -21.71 13.12 22.45
CA PHE A 337 -21.88 12.13 21.39
C PHE A 337 -21.57 10.73 21.90
N GLU A 338 -22.33 9.74 21.43
CA GLU A 338 -22.05 8.32 21.62
C GLU A 338 -21.84 7.65 20.26
N SER A 339 -20.81 6.80 20.13
CA SER A 339 -20.52 6.09 18.87
C SER A 339 -21.55 5.01 18.57
N ILE A 340 -22.02 4.95 17.33
CA ILE A 340 -22.96 3.92 16.85
C ILE A 340 -22.21 2.91 15.98
N GLY A 341 -22.15 1.65 16.41
CA GLY A 341 -21.57 0.56 15.63
C GLY A 341 -20.06 0.73 15.36
N PHE A 342 -19.62 0.34 14.16
CA PHE A 342 -18.21 0.33 13.76
C PHE A 342 -17.85 1.50 12.83
N PRO A 343 -16.55 1.80 12.64
CA PRO A 343 -16.11 2.84 11.73
C PRO A 343 -16.76 2.73 10.34
N VAL A 344 -17.07 3.87 9.76
CA VAL A 344 -17.56 3.99 8.38
C VAL A 344 -16.39 3.86 7.43
N SER A 345 -15.33 4.64 7.67
CA SER A 345 -14.12 4.62 6.87
C SER A 345 -12.90 4.98 7.71
N VAL A 346 -11.73 4.52 7.27
CA VAL A 346 -10.44 4.87 7.88
C VAL A 346 -9.48 5.27 6.77
N ASN A 347 -9.00 6.50 6.85
CA ASN A 347 -7.96 7.02 5.95
C ASN A 347 -6.66 7.23 6.70
N VAL A 348 -5.54 7.03 6.02
CA VAL A 348 -4.24 7.53 6.46
C VAL A 348 -4.01 8.91 5.86
N TYR A 349 -3.50 9.83 6.68
CA TYR A 349 -3.18 11.18 6.26
C TYR A 349 -1.67 11.43 6.28
N PHE A 350 -1.13 11.88 5.15
CA PHE A 350 0.24 12.37 5.01
C PHE A 350 0.23 13.85 4.64
N TYR A 351 1.23 14.58 5.13
CA TYR A 351 1.49 15.95 4.74
C TYR A 351 2.98 16.17 4.63
N ASP A 352 3.43 16.68 3.48
CA ASP A 352 4.86 16.87 3.17
C ASP A 352 5.63 15.56 3.44
N ASP A 353 4.99 14.46 3.03
CA ASP A 353 5.47 13.09 3.16
C ASP A 353 5.79 12.57 4.55
N ARG A 354 5.26 13.26 5.55
CA ARG A 354 5.26 12.79 6.92
C ARG A 354 3.91 12.22 7.25
N PHE A 355 3.90 11.03 7.83
CA PHE A 355 2.70 10.42 8.38
C PHE A 355 2.15 11.34 9.48
N GLN A 356 0.94 11.86 9.27
CA GLN A 356 0.27 12.74 10.23
C GLN A 356 -0.68 11.96 11.14
N GLY A 357 -1.14 10.77 10.72
CA GLY A 357 -2.00 9.94 11.56
C GLY A 357 -3.15 9.28 10.80
N TYR A 358 -4.17 8.90 11.55
CA TYR A 358 -5.39 8.28 11.03
C TYR A 358 -6.55 9.27 11.08
N LEU A 359 -7.39 9.24 10.04
CA LEU A 359 -8.69 9.88 9.98
C LEU A 359 -9.74 8.78 10.09
N VAL A 360 -10.49 8.75 11.18
CA VAL A 360 -11.52 7.74 11.42
C VAL A 360 -12.88 8.40 11.31
N LYS A 361 -13.69 7.96 10.35
CA LYS A 361 -15.07 8.41 10.16
C LYS A 361 -16.02 7.46 10.86
N GLN A 362 -16.91 7.98 11.70
CA GLN A 362 -17.82 7.18 12.53
C GLN A 362 -19.20 7.86 12.62
N GLU A 363 -20.26 7.04 12.59
CA GLU A 363 -21.61 7.48 12.94
C GLU A 363 -21.76 7.64 14.46
N VAL A 364 -22.35 8.75 14.87
CA VAL A 364 -22.55 9.09 16.29
C VAL A 364 -23.99 9.50 16.55
N GLN A 365 -24.44 9.26 17.79
CA GLN A 365 -25.70 9.75 18.31
C GLN A 365 -25.46 10.95 19.21
N THR A 366 -26.20 12.03 18.98
CA THR A 366 -26.25 13.20 19.88
C THR A 366 -27.10 12.91 21.12
N ALA A 367 -26.88 13.65 22.20
CA ALA A 367 -27.73 13.57 23.40
C ALA A 367 -29.23 13.86 23.11
N SER A 368 -29.54 14.63 22.07
CA SER A 368 -30.90 14.88 21.56
C SER A 368 -31.49 13.73 20.74
N GLY A 369 -30.76 12.64 20.54
CA GLY A 369 -31.18 11.46 19.77
C GLY A 369 -30.97 11.56 18.26
N GLY A 370 -30.53 12.71 17.74
CA GLY A 370 -30.16 12.90 16.34
C GLY A 370 -28.89 12.14 15.96
N ARG A 371 -28.79 11.67 14.72
CA ARG A 371 -27.60 11.01 14.17
C ARG A 371 -26.74 12.01 13.42
N ASP A 372 -25.43 11.91 13.58
CA ASP A 372 -24.43 12.69 12.86
C ASP A 372 -23.28 11.74 12.43
N THR A 373 -22.43 12.20 11.53
CA THR A 373 -21.23 11.47 11.13
C THR A 373 -20.03 12.38 11.30
N LEU A 374 -19.11 11.95 12.17
CA LEU A 374 -17.93 12.72 12.51
C LEU A 374 -16.69 12.05 11.93
N GLU A 375 -15.70 12.86 11.57
CA GLU A 375 -14.35 12.38 11.27
C GLU A 375 -13.39 12.89 12.34
N VAL A 376 -12.62 11.97 12.91
CA VAL A 376 -11.64 12.25 13.97
C VAL A 376 -10.24 12.07 13.40
N TRP A 377 -9.42 13.13 13.49
CA TRP A 377 -8.00 13.08 13.18
C TRP A 377 -7.20 12.80 14.45
N SER A 378 -6.52 11.66 14.46
CA SER A 378 -5.66 11.23 15.57
C SER A 378 -4.21 11.20 15.13
N VAL A 379 -3.36 11.96 15.83
CA VAL A 379 -1.92 12.09 15.56
C VAL A 379 -1.11 11.19 16.50
N PRO A 380 -0.04 10.54 16.04
CA PRO A 380 0.86 9.81 16.91
C PRO A 380 1.75 10.77 17.71
N GLN A 381 2.04 10.40 18.96
CA GLN A 381 2.95 11.14 19.84
C GLN A 381 4.38 10.59 19.72
N ALA A 382 5.37 11.47 19.78
CA ALA A 382 6.77 11.07 19.78
C ALA A 382 7.12 10.24 21.02
N THR A 383 7.70 9.06 20.82
CA THR A 383 8.05 8.12 21.90
C THR A 383 9.56 8.02 22.14
N LEU A 384 10.38 8.50 21.21
CA LEU A 384 11.84 8.43 21.29
C LEU A 384 12.37 9.47 22.28
N GLN A 385 13.16 8.99 23.24
CA GLN A 385 13.91 9.79 24.19
C GLN A 385 15.40 9.52 23.98
N LEU A 386 16.15 10.58 23.63
CA LEU A 386 17.60 10.57 23.52
C LEU A 386 18.21 11.20 24.78
N GLU A 387 19.27 10.61 25.30
CA GLU A 387 19.98 11.16 26.47
C GLU A 387 20.93 12.30 26.06
N ASN A 388 21.08 13.32 26.90
CA ASN A 388 21.68 14.62 26.56
C ASN A 388 23.21 14.62 26.27
N ASN A 389 23.95 13.55 26.58
CA ASN A 389 25.41 13.49 26.39
C ASN A 389 25.85 13.18 24.94
N LEU A 390 25.26 13.88 23.97
CA LEU A 390 25.24 13.52 22.54
C LEU A 390 26.51 13.82 21.74
N ARG A 391 27.57 14.42 22.32
CA ARG A 391 28.81 14.69 21.56
C ARG A 391 29.51 13.41 21.06
N GLU A 392 29.25 12.26 21.67
CA GLU A 392 29.81 10.96 21.25
C GLU A 392 28.84 10.07 20.44
N PHE A 393 27.58 10.49 20.24
CA PHE A 393 26.50 9.59 19.78
C PHE A 393 25.84 9.98 18.45
N GLU A 394 26.56 10.63 17.54
CA GLU A 394 26.04 11.09 16.22
C GLU A 394 25.49 9.98 15.30
N ARG A 395 25.72 8.70 15.62
CA ARG A 395 25.34 7.55 14.77
C ARG A 395 23.90 7.07 14.96
N LEU A 396 23.32 7.21 16.16
CA LEU A 396 21.94 6.77 16.43
C LEU A 396 21.00 7.95 16.19
N LYS A 397 20.27 7.91 15.07
CA LYS A 397 19.36 9.00 14.66
C LYS A 397 17.89 8.71 14.91
N HIS A 398 17.50 7.43 14.92
CA HIS A 398 16.11 7.00 15.03
C HIS A 398 16.04 5.62 15.68
N LEU A 399 14.95 5.37 16.42
CA LEU A 399 14.63 4.08 17.00
C LEU A 399 13.11 3.92 17.07
N GLU A 400 12.59 2.97 16.31
CA GLU A 400 11.15 2.72 16.16
C GLU A 400 10.86 1.22 16.27
N VAL A 401 9.69 0.86 16.80
CA VAL A 401 9.26 -0.53 16.94
C VAL A 401 7.98 -0.74 16.16
N GLY A 402 7.97 -1.75 15.29
CA GLY A 402 6.80 -2.10 14.49
C GLY A 402 6.83 -3.51 13.91
N THR A 403 5.73 -3.86 13.23
CA THR A 403 5.49 -5.03 12.38
C THR A 403 5.51 -4.66 10.90
N ASP A 404 5.67 -5.65 10.02
CA ASP A 404 5.64 -5.50 8.56
C ASP A 404 6.70 -4.54 8.03
N TRP A 405 7.95 -4.80 8.42
CA TRP A 405 9.12 -4.09 7.92
C TRP A 405 9.33 -4.37 6.44
N ASP A 406 9.32 -3.31 5.64
CA ASP A 406 9.71 -3.35 4.25
C ASP A 406 11.24 -3.20 4.14
N PRO A 407 11.99 -4.25 3.77
CA PRO A 407 13.44 -4.17 3.64
C PRO A 407 13.90 -3.37 2.41
N LYS A 408 13.03 -3.22 1.39
CA LYS A 408 13.32 -2.48 0.17
C LYS A 408 13.30 -0.98 0.46
N GLU A 409 12.23 -0.50 1.08
CA GLU A 409 12.03 0.92 1.38
C GLU A 409 12.49 1.35 2.78
N ARG A 410 12.82 0.39 3.65
CA ARG A 410 13.35 0.59 5.00
C ARG A 410 12.39 1.36 5.92
N ILE A 411 11.14 0.94 5.91
CA ILE A 411 10.03 1.53 6.67
C ILE A 411 9.06 0.43 7.10
N PHE A 412 8.26 0.70 8.13
CA PHE A 412 7.13 -0.17 8.49
C PHE A 412 5.91 0.14 7.60
N ARG A 413 5.15 -0.88 7.20
CA ARG A 413 3.92 -0.72 6.40
C ARG A 413 2.68 -0.51 7.28
N THR A 414 2.39 -1.45 8.17
CA THR A 414 1.10 -1.50 8.91
C THR A 414 1.13 -0.75 10.24
N SER A 415 2.32 -0.56 10.82
CA SER A 415 2.47 -0.19 12.24
C SER A 415 3.23 1.12 12.46
N ARG A 416 3.18 2.05 11.49
CA ARG A 416 3.88 3.36 11.52
C ARG A 416 3.63 4.24 12.76
N ALA A 417 2.76 3.80 13.66
CA ALA A 417 2.44 4.51 14.89
C ALA A 417 2.09 3.59 16.09
N GLY A 418 2.68 2.39 16.15
CA GLY A 418 2.91 1.71 17.43
C GLY A 418 1.72 1.05 18.13
N SER A 419 0.57 0.86 17.45
CA SER A 419 -0.52 0.01 17.97
C SER A 419 -0.34 -1.43 17.49
N MET A 420 -0.08 -2.35 18.41
CA MET A 420 0.18 -3.76 18.10
C MET A 420 -0.68 -4.68 18.94
N GLY A 421 -1.08 -5.83 18.39
CA GLY A 421 -1.93 -6.80 19.10
C GLY A 421 -1.14 -7.79 19.97
N PRO A 422 -1.77 -8.44 20.96
CA PRO A 422 -1.12 -9.41 21.84
C PRO A 422 -0.58 -10.64 21.10
N ALA A 423 -1.27 -11.09 20.04
CA ALA A 423 -0.89 -12.26 19.25
C ALA A 423 0.19 -11.98 18.17
N GLY A 424 0.80 -10.79 18.15
CA GLY A 424 1.84 -10.42 17.18
C GLY A 424 3.11 -11.26 17.34
N ARG A 425 3.56 -11.95 16.27
CA ARG A 425 4.66 -12.94 16.33
C ARG A 425 6.07 -12.39 16.09
N ALA A 426 6.25 -11.13 15.70
CA ALA A 426 7.58 -10.57 15.46
C ALA A 426 7.59 -9.03 15.48
N TRP A 427 8.44 -8.45 16.33
CA TRP A 427 8.72 -7.01 16.36
C TRP A 427 10.10 -6.74 15.77
N ARG A 428 10.28 -5.60 15.12
CA ARG A 428 11.60 -5.09 14.75
C ARG A 428 11.83 -3.74 15.37
N ALA A 429 13.01 -3.54 15.94
CA ALA A 429 13.52 -2.23 16.25
C ALA A 429 14.27 -1.69 15.01
N ALA A 430 13.78 -0.61 14.40
CA ALA A 430 14.48 0.07 13.33
C ALA A 430 15.78 0.70 13.89
N GLY A 431 16.91 0.07 13.58
CA GLY A 431 18.23 0.51 14.03
C GLY A 431 19.21 -0.66 14.20
N ARG A 432 19.63 -1.31 13.11
CA ARG A 432 20.61 -2.45 13.06
C ARG A 432 20.44 -3.62 14.05
N CYS A 433 19.47 -3.59 14.96
CA CYS A 433 19.25 -4.58 16.00
C CYS A 433 18.07 -5.48 15.65
N TRP A 434 18.29 -6.78 15.72
CA TRP A 434 17.29 -7.80 15.49
C TRP A 434 16.83 -8.31 16.84
N VAL A 435 15.52 -8.27 17.11
CA VAL A 435 14.94 -8.86 18.33
C VAL A 435 14.73 -10.36 18.06
N ARG A 436 15.14 -11.23 18.99
CA ARG A 436 14.82 -12.67 18.94
C ARG A 436 13.30 -12.86 19.01
N ASN A 437 12.77 -13.91 18.38
CA ASN A 437 11.36 -14.25 18.48
C ASN A 437 10.97 -14.48 19.94
N LEU A 438 10.00 -13.70 20.43
CA LEU A 438 9.40 -13.89 21.75
C LEU A 438 8.30 -14.96 21.64
N THR A 439 8.18 -15.79 22.67
CA THR A 439 7.19 -16.88 22.70
C THR A 439 5.83 -16.42 23.20
N GLY A 440 4.75 -16.88 22.57
CA GLY A 440 3.38 -16.74 23.06
C GLY A 440 2.71 -15.38 22.82
N ALA A 441 1.54 -15.18 23.43
CA ALA A 441 0.85 -13.90 23.45
C ALA A 441 1.60 -12.92 24.34
N HIS A 442 1.74 -11.68 23.88
CA HIS A 442 2.41 -10.64 24.63
C HIS A 442 1.45 -9.99 25.62
N GLY A 443 1.91 -9.77 26.85
CA GLY A 443 1.14 -9.04 27.84
C GLY A 443 0.77 -7.63 27.33
N PRO A 444 -0.53 -7.28 27.28
CA PRO A 444 -0.94 -5.94 26.86
C PRO A 444 -0.39 -4.87 27.81
N GLY A 445 -0.08 -3.70 27.26
CA GLY A 445 0.45 -2.57 28.02
C GLY A 445 1.60 -1.84 27.33
N VAL A 446 2.24 -0.95 28.09
CA VAL A 446 3.32 -0.08 27.60
C VAL A 446 4.66 -0.79 27.72
N TRP A 447 5.24 -1.12 26.57
CA TRP A 447 6.55 -1.75 26.49
C TRP A 447 7.64 -0.70 26.25
N HIS A 448 8.83 -0.97 26.78
CA HIS A 448 9.98 -0.07 26.68
C HIS A 448 11.15 -0.80 26.03
N VAL A 449 11.76 -0.17 25.03
CA VAL A 449 13.02 -0.61 24.42
C VAL A 449 14.10 0.39 24.79
N ARG A 450 15.14 -0.08 25.48
CA ARG A 450 16.30 0.73 25.88
C ARG A 450 17.53 0.27 25.11
N VAL A 451 18.30 1.23 24.59
CA VAL A 451 19.60 0.99 23.98
C VAL A 451 20.67 1.41 24.98
N LEU A 452 21.55 0.46 25.32
CA LEU A 452 22.63 0.67 26.28
C LEU A 452 23.98 0.55 25.58
N ARG A 453 24.96 1.35 26.01
CA ARG A 453 26.38 1.18 25.67
C ARG A 453 27.16 1.12 26.98
N MET A 454 27.89 0.05 27.21
CA MET A 454 28.65 -0.14 28.46
C MET A 454 27.79 0.10 29.72
N TRP A 455 26.55 -0.40 29.71
CA TRP A 455 25.54 -0.21 30.77
C TRP A 455 24.96 1.19 30.95
N GLU A 456 25.41 2.18 30.18
CA GLU A 456 24.81 3.51 30.15
C GLU A 456 23.68 3.58 29.12
N ARG A 457 22.56 4.20 29.50
CA ARG A 457 21.42 4.39 28.60
C ARG A 457 21.76 5.46 27.57
N VAL A 458 21.59 5.12 26.29
CA VAL A 458 21.82 6.02 25.15
C VAL A 458 20.50 6.52 24.59
N ALA A 459 19.52 5.63 24.47
CA ALA A 459 18.20 5.95 23.98
C ALA A 459 17.15 5.04 24.60
N GLN A 460 15.90 5.52 24.60
CA GLN A 460 14.73 4.75 24.98
C GLN A 460 13.59 5.08 24.02
N THR A 461 12.84 4.07 23.62
CA THR A 461 11.54 4.25 22.97
C THR A 461 10.49 3.39 23.69
N ARG A 462 9.22 3.74 23.52
CA ARG A 462 8.08 2.98 24.05
C ARG A 462 7.13 2.62 22.93
N PHE A 463 6.42 1.52 23.08
CA PHE A 463 5.37 1.06 22.17
C PHE A 463 4.22 0.42 22.95
N LEU A 464 3.04 0.34 22.34
CA LEU A 464 1.84 -0.20 22.99
C LEU A 464 1.52 -1.58 22.41
N ILE A 465 1.33 -2.55 23.30
CA ILE A 465 0.59 -3.77 22.98
C ILE A 465 -0.84 -3.52 23.43
N THR A 466 -1.71 -3.22 22.47
CA THR A 466 -3.09 -2.83 22.69
C THR A 466 -3.90 -4.04 23.14
N PRO A 467 -4.58 -4.00 24.30
CA PRO A 467 -5.54 -5.03 24.65
C PRO A 467 -6.69 -5.01 23.65
N LEU A 468 -7.27 -6.16 23.35
CA LEU A 468 -8.31 -6.28 22.32
C LEU A 468 -9.70 -6.16 22.93
N SER A 469 -10.50 -5.20 22.47
CA SER A 469 -11.93 -5.11 22.78
C SER A 469 -12.78 -6.05 21.91
N TYR A 470 -12.18 -6.55 20.82
CA TYR A 470 -12.83 -7.44 19.87
C TYR A 470 -11.93 -8.64 19.55
N HIS A 471 -12.54 -9.81 19.36
CA HIS A 471 -11.87 -10.99 18.84
C HIS A 471 -12.78 -11.64 17.81
N THR A 472 -12.25 -11.94 16.62
CA THR A 472 -13.05 -12.40 15.47
C THR A 472 -14.22 -11.46 15.14
N HIS A 473 -14.00 -10.15 15.26
CA HIS A 473 -15.00 -9.09 15.04
C HIS A 473 -16.20 -9.12 16.00
N LYS A 474 -16.13 -9.92 17.07
CA LYS A 474 -17.15 -9.98 18.14
C LYS A 474 -16.61 -9.31 19.40
N PRO A 475 -17.50 -8.79 20.27
CA PRO A 475 -17.08 -8.27 21.56
C PRO A 475 -16.27 -9.31 22.35
N PHE A 476 -15.15 -8.89 22.92
CA PHE A 476 -14.25 -9.73 23.70
C PHE A 476 -14.96 -10.37 24.90
N SER A 477 -14.72 -11.66 25.10
CA SER A 477 -15.26 -12.45 26.22
C SER A 477 -14.11 -13.04 27.04
N THR A 478 -14.03 -12.73 28.34
CA THR A 478 -12.97 -13.27 29.20
C THR A 478 -13.01 -14.81 29.31
N ALA A 479 -14.17 -15.43 29.13
CA ALA A 479 -14.34 -16.88 29.19
C ALA A 479 -13.64 -17.60 28.03
N ASP A 480 -13.69 -17.03 26.83
CA ASP A 480 -13.17 -17.65 25.61
C ASP A 480 -11.80 -17.08 25.21
N ASP A 481 -11.58 -15.79 25.50
CA ASP A 481 -10.50 -14.98 24.95
C ASP A 481 -9.49 -14.50 26.01
N GLY A 482 -9.71 -14.81 27.29
CA GLY A 482 -8.88 -14.32 28.40
C GLY A 482 -7.38 -14.62 28.25
N TRP A 483 -7.03 -15.68 27.51
CA TRP A 483 -5.65 -16.03 27.18
C TRP A 483 -4.91 -14.94 26.38
N LEU A 484 -5.62 -14.10 25.61
CA LEU A 484 -5.02 -13.01 24.83
C LEU A 484 -4.45 -11.91 25.71
N HIS A 485 -5.01 -11.69 26.91
CA HIS A 485 -4.55 -10.63 27.81
C HIS A 485 -3.68 -11.16 28.97
N ALA A 486 -3.60 -12.49 29.13
CA ALA A 486 -2.87 -13.14 30.22
C ALA A 486 -1.34 -13.18 30.03
N GLY A 487 -0.82 -12.89 28.83
CA GLY A 487 0.60 -13.00 28.51
C GLY A 487 1.05 -14.44 28.18
N PRO A 488 2.37 -14.69 28.10
CA PRO A 488 2.88 -15.99 27.65
C PRO A 488 2.71 -17.06 28.73
N ALA A 489 2.53 -18.31 28.30
CA ALA A 489 2.46 -19.45 29.21
C ALA A 489 3.71 -19.51 30.11
N GLY A 490 3.49 -19.63 31.42
CA GLY A 490 4.58 -19.66 32.41
C GLY A 490 5.27 -18.32 32.66
N ASN A 491 4.74 -17.19 32.15
CA ASN A 491 5.33 -15.85 32.28
C ASN A 491 6.76 -15.72 31.73
N LEU A 492 7.12 -16.57 30.78
CA LEU A 492 8.44 -16.59 30.15
C LEU A 492 8.31 -16.23 28.66
N TYR A 493 9.00 -15.15 28.27
CA TYR A 493 9.10 -14.71 26.88
C TYR A 493 10.25 -15.38 26.12
N LEU A 494 11.23 -15.92 26.86
CA LEU A 494 12.43 -16.59 26.36
C LEU A 494 12.80 -17.72 27.33
N GLU A 495 13.48 -18.75 26.81
CA GLU A 495 14.03 -19.84 27.64
C GLU A 495 15.04 -19.31 28.69
N GLN A 496 15.78 -18.26 28.33
CA GLN A 496 16.73 -17.60 29.22
C GLN A 496 16.04 -16.51 30.06
N SER A 497 16.19 -16.59 31.39
CA SER A 497 15.74 -15.55 32.31
C SER A 497 16.76 -14.40 32.44
N PHE A 498 16.25 -13.17 32.50
CA PHE A 498 17.05 -11.95 32.68
C PHE A 498 16.75 -11.22 34.00
N GLN A 499 16.14 -11.90 34.98
CA GLN A 499 15.75 -11.29 36.26
C GLN A 499 16.93 -10.67 37.03
N GLN A 500 18.15 -11.20 36.86
CA GLN A 500 19.37 -10.65 37.46
C GLN A 500 19.68 -9.21 37.01
N LEU A 501 19.19 -8.80 35.83
CA LEU A 501 19.39 -7.44 35.32
C LEU A 501 18.42 -6.43 35.93
N SER A 502 17.39 -6.86 36.66
CA SER A 502 16.38 -5.96 37.24
C SER A 502 16.99 -4.95 38.22
N SER A 503 17.92 -5.40 39.06
CA SER A 503 18.65 -4.54 40.01
C SER A 503 19.61 -3.59 39.30
N VAL A 504 20.36 -4.09 38.31
CA VAL A 504 21.32 -3.32 37.50
C VAL A 504 20.62 -2.21 36.72
N LEU A 505 19.45 -2.52 36.13
CA LEU A 505 18.68 -1.60 35.30
C LEU A 505 17.62 -0.81 36.07
N ARG A 506 17.57 -0.97 37.41
CA ARG A 506 16.62 -0.33 38.33
C ARG A 506 15.16 -0.46 37.85
N LEU A 507 14.75 -1.68 37.53
CA LEU A 507 13.39 -1.98 37.08
C LEU A 507 12.40 -2.06 38.27
N PRO A 508 11.10 -1.78 38.06
CA PRO A 508 10.07 -1.92 39.08
C PRO A 508 9.93 -3.35 39.62
N SER A 509 9.28 -3.51 40.78
CA SER A 509 9.01 -4.83 41.37
C SER A 509 8.12 -5.70 40.46
N LEU A 510 8.55 -6.94 40.24
CA LEU A 510 7.85 -7.91 39.40
C LEU A 510 6.50 -8.32 39.99
N GLU A 511 6.42 -8.51 41.31
CA GLU A 511 5.20 -9.01 41.97
C GLU A 511 4.04 -8.02 41.90
N SER A 512 4.32 -6.72 42.10
CA SER A 512 3.30 -5.68 41.97
C SER A 512 2.78 -5.58 40.54
N GLY A 513 3.68 -5.66 39.56
CA GLY A 513 3.31 -5.61 38.14
C GLY A 513 2.47 -6.82 37.70
N LEU A 514 2.76 -8.02 38.20
CA LEU A 514 1.98 -9.23 37.89
C LEU A 514 0.54 -9.15 38.46
N ARG A 515 0.38 -8.65 39.69
CA ARG A 515 -0.96 -8.49 40.28
C ARG A 515 -1.81 -7.48 39.52
N GLU A 516 -1.21 -6.35 39.13
CA GLU A 516 -1.88 -5.34 38.31
C GLU A 516 -2.29 -5.91 36.95
N ALA A 517 -1.36 -6.62 36.27
CA ALA A 517 -1.64 -7.26 34.99
C ALA A 517 -2.78 -8.29 35.06
N GLN A 518 -2.83 -9.10 36.13
CA GLN A 518 -3.92 -10.06 36.35
C GLN A 518 -5.28 -9.37 36.54
N GLY A 519 -5.31 -8.24 37.26
CA GLY A 519 -6.52 -7.44 37.41
C GLY A 519 -7.00 -6.85 36.08
N LEU A 520 -6.07 -6.32 35.27
CA LEU A 520 -6.38 -5.76 33.95
C LEU A 520 -6.84 -6.82 32.95
N ALA A 521 -6.26 -8.03 32.99
CA ALA A 521 -6.62 -9.13 32.09
C ALA A 521 -8.03 -9.69 32.32
N ALA A 522 -8.64 -9.39 33.47
CA ALA A 522 -10.01 -9.81 33.80
C ALA A 522 -11.09 -8.78 33.37
N LEU A 523 -10.69 -7.62 32.84
CA LEU A 523 -11.62 -6.57 32.43
C LEU A 523 -12.41 -6.96 31.18
N GLN A 524 -13.67 -6.51 31.10
CA GLN A 524 -14.54 -6.70 29.94
C GLN A 524 -15.47 -5.51 29.72
N GLY A 525 -16.04 -5.40 28.52
CA GLY A 525 -16.98 -4.34 28.16
C GLY A 525 -16.40 -2.92 28.37
N ARG A 526 -17.18 -2.03 29.00
CA ARG A 526 -16.79 -0.62 29.18
C ARG A 526 -15.51 -0.42 29.99
N GLU A 527 -15.21 -1.30 30.94
CA GLU A 527 -13.98 -1.20 31.74
C GLU A 527 -12.74 -1.55 30.91
N LEU A 528 -12.85 -2.55 30.04
CA LEU A 528 -11.83 -2.90 29.07
C LEU A 528 -11.63 -1.78 28.05
N ASP A 529 -12.72 -1.22 27.51
CA ASP A 529 -12.64 -0.06 26.59
C ASP A 529 -11.95 1.13 27.24
N ALA A 530 -12.23 1.41 28.52
CA ALA A 530 -11.56 2.47 29.27
C ALA A 530 -10.05 2.18 29.47
N TRP A 531 -9.65 0.91 29.62
CA TRP A 531 -8.24 0.53 29.68
C TRP A 531 -7.55 0.73 28.32
N VAL A 532 -8.20 0.32 27.22
CA VAL A 532 -7.72 0.56 25.85
C VAL A 532 -7.55 2.06 25.59
N ASP A 533 -8.56 2.88 25.91
CA ASP A 533 -8.54 4.33 25.71
C ASP A 533 -7.40 5.00 26.48
N ARG A 534 -7.19 4.63 27.76
CA ARG A 534 -6.05 5.11 28.54
C ARG A 534 -4.71 4.72 27.92
N GLY A 535 -4.59 3.46 27.47
CA GLY A 535 -3.40 2.97 26.78
C GLY A 535 -3.09 3.76 25.51
N LEU A 536 -4.06 3.92 24.62
CA LEU A 536 -3.89 4.63 23.34
C LEU A 536 -3.68 6.13 23.53
N SER A 537 -4.34 6.79 24.49
CA SER A 537 -4.16 8.22 24.76
C SER A 537 -2.73 8.63 25.12
N SER A 538 -1.91 7.66 25.58
CA SER A 538 -0.48 7.87 25.86
C SER A 538 0.40 7.88 24.61
N PHE A 539 -0.13 7.44 23.47
CA PHE A 539 0.58 7.32 22.20
C PHE A 539 -0.09 8.09 21.07
N TRP A 540 -1.36 8.47 21.27
CA TRP A 540 -2.20 9.12 20.28
C TRP A 540 -2.95 10.27 20.90
N SER A 541 -3.12 11.34 20.13
CA SER A 541 -3.89 12.51 20.55
C SER A 541 -4.89 12.90 19.46
N PRO A 542 -6.15 13.21 19.81
CA PRO A 542 -7.09 13.76 18.85
C PRO A 542 -6.66 15.20 18.52
N ALA A 543 -6.21 15.43 17.29
CA ALA A 543 -5.80 16.75 16.80
C ALA A 543 -6.98 17.56 16.25
N GLY A 544 -8.01 16.90 15.73
CA GLY A 544 -9.19 17.55 15.17
C GLY A 544 -10.40 16.63 15.10
N VAL A 545 -11.58 17.23 15.16
CA VAL A 545 -12.86 16.54 14.90
C VAL A 545 -13.71 17.47 14.03
N CYS A 546 -14.35 16.91 12.99
CA CYS A 546 -15.26 17.64 12.12
C CYS A 546 -16.54 16.84 11.86
N SER A 547 -17.61 17.50 11.44
CA SER A 547 -18.86 16.85 11.00
C SER A 547 -18.98 16.86 9.48
N SER A 548 -19.42 15.75 8.91
CA SER A 548 -19.61 15.63 7.46
C SER A 548 -20.91 16.26 6.95
N ALA A 549 -21.97 16.28 7.78
CA ALA A 549 -23.30 16.75 7.40
C ALA A 549 -23.68 18.11 8.01
N GLY A 550 -22.79 18.69 8.84
CA GLY A 550 -23.07 19.86 9.66
C GLY A 550 -23.71 19.43 10.99
N SER A 551 -23.10 19.83 12.10
CA SER A 551 -23.52 19.43 13.44
C SER A 551 -24.25 20.55 14.18
N ALA A 552 -25.14 20.18 15.11
CA ALA A 552 -25.71 21.13 16.08
C ALA A 552 -24.65 21.65 17.08
N CYS A 553 -23.54 20.94 17.24
CA CYS A 553 -22.42 21.38 18.07
C CYS A 553 -21.62 22.48 17.34
N ALA A 554 -21.77 23.73 17.78
CA ALA A 554 -21.07 24.90 17.20
C ALA A 554 -19.53 24.81 17.24
N ALA A 555 -18.97 23.95 18.11
CA ALA A 555 -17.53 23.72 18.18
C ALA A 555 -16.98 22.82 17.07
N LEU A 556 -17.85 22.19 16.26
CA LEU A 556 -17.45 21.30 15.17
C LEU A 556 -17.49 22.03 13.83
N PRO A 557 -16.33 22.19 13.15
CA PRO A 557 -16.32 22.69 11.77
C PRO A 557 -16.88 21.63 10.81
N SER A 558 -17.29 22.09 9.63
CA SER A 558 -17.61 21.20 8.52
C SER A 558 -16.32 20.56 7.99
N CYS A 559 -16.34 19.24 7.75
CA CYS A 559 -15.17 18.50 7.28
C CYS A 559 -14.60 19.06 5.97
N SER A 560 -15.43 19.48 5.03
CA SER A 560 -15.01 20.06 3.74
C SER A 560 -14.32 21.41 3.86
N GLN A 561 -14.42 22.09 5.00
CA GLN A 561 -13.76 23.37 5.25
C GLN A 561 -12.41 23.21 5.98
N THR A 562 -12.09 22.00 6.42
CA THR A 562 -10.80 21.72 7.09
C THR A 562 -9.70 21.50 6.06
N SER A 563 -8.44 21.61 6.50
CA SER A 563 -7.27 21.33 5.66
C SER A 563 -6.75 19.90 5.74
N TRP A 564 -7.37 19.05 6.58
CA TRP A 564 -6.85 17.73 6.93
C TRP A 564 -7.85 16.61 6.68
N SER A 565 -9.15 16.90 6.61
CA SER A 565 -10.19 15.89 6.40
C SER A 565 -10.04 15.20 5.06
N SER A 566 -10.44 13.93 4.98
CA SER A 566 -10.56 13.21 3.71
C SER A 566 -11.62 13.81 2.77
N MET A 567 -12.51 14.65 3.31
CA MET A 567 -13.54 15.38 2.57
C MET A 567 -13.12 16.81 2.21
N SER A 568 -11.90 17.22 2.57
CA SER A 568 -11.36 18.50 2.15
C SER A 568 -11.07 18.50 0.64
N PRO A 569 -11.16 19.65 -0.05
CA PRO A 569 -10.87 19.73 -1.47
C PRO A 569 -9.46 19.23 -1.79
N ASP A 570 -9.36 18.32 -2.77
CA ASP A 570 -8.09 17.80 -3.26
C ASP A 570 -7.94 18.01 -4.77
N PRO A 571 -7.68 19.25 -5.23
CA PRO A 571 -7.69 19.58 -6.65
C PRO A 571 -6.65 18.82 -7.48
N LYS A 572 -5.59 18.22 -6.89
CA LYS A 572 -4.63 17.42 -7.64
C LYS A 572 -5.18 16.04 -8.01
N ALA A 573 -6.00 15.43 -7.15
CA ALA A 573 -6.61 14.13 -7.39
C ALA A 573 -8.02 14.22 -8.00
N GLU A 574 -8.70 15.37 -7.87
CA GLU A 574 -10.02 15.60 -8.46
C GLU A 574 -10.00 15.57 -9.99
N LEU A 575 -10.94 14.82 -10.56
CA LEU A 575 -11.15 14.70 -11.99
C LEU A 575 -12.31 15.61 -12.42
N GLY A 576 -11.98 16.67 -13.15
CA GLY A 576 -12.92 17.69 -13.62
C GLY A 576 -13.39 17.45 -15.07
N PRO A 577 -14.25 18.33 -15.61
CA PRO A 577 -14.69 18.24 -17.00
C PRO A 577 -13.51 18.35 -17.99
N VAL A 578 -13.65 17.70 -19.14
CA VAL A 578 -12.65 17.76 -20.22
C VAL A 578 -12.56 19.19 -20.76
N LYS A 579 -11.35 19.76 -20.77
CA LYS A 579 -11.09 21.12 -21.25
C LYS A 579 -11.15 21.19 -22.78
N SER A 580 -11.15 22.40 -23.34
CA SER A 580 -11.17 22.64 -24.79
C SER A 580 -10.00 21.99 -25.55
N ASN A 581 -8.84 21.81 -24.91
CA ASN A 581 -7.67 21.12 -25.44
C ASN A 581 -7.76 19.58 -25.32
N GLY A 582 -8.86 19.02 -24.83
CA GLY A 582 -9.05 17.57 -24.71
C GLY A 582 -8.41 16.94 -23.46
N ARG A 583 -7.84 17.75 -22.56
CA ARG A 583 -7.14 17.31 -21.34
C ARG A 583 -7.97 17.61 -20.08
N ILE A 584 -7.65 16.93 -18.97
CA ILE A 584 -8.20 17.24 -17.63
C ILE A 584 -7.19 18.05 -16.81
N ARG A 585 -5.91 17.66 -16.83
CA ARG A 585 -4.80 18.42 -16.23
C ARG A 585 -4.63 19.79 -16.89
#